data_AF-A0AA45L6A2-F1
#
_entry.id   AF-A0AA45L6A2-F1
#
_cell.length_a   1.000
_cell.length_b   1.000
_cell.length_c   1.000
_cell.angle_alpha   90.00
_cell.angle_beta   90.00
_cell.angle_gamma   90.00
#
_symmetry.space_group_name_H-M   'P 1'
#
loop_
_entity.id
_entity.type
_entity.pdbx_description
1 polymer ?
#
loop_
_entity_poly.entity_id
_entity_poly.type
_entity_poly.pdbx_seq_one_letter_code
_entity_poly.pdbx_strand_id
1 'polypeptide(L)' 'MAGSTAGQLEEFWKELLDLPAVEPDDSFLGLGGNSLSAIMVANRVELFFGFRPSLELLLSSTFRELVEWCDRQQV' A
#
# COMPACT_ATOMS: atom_id res chain seq x y z
N MET A 1 -7.79 10.68 14.66
CA MET A 1 -8.91 9.92 14.06
C MET A 1 -8.29 8.68 13.47
N ALA A 2 -8.56 7.48 14.02
CA ALA A 2 -8.00 6.25 13.47
C ALA A 2 -8.68 5.99 12.12
N GLY A 3 -8.01 6.32 11.02
CA GLY A 3 -8.45 5.93 9.69
C GLY A 3 -8.39 4.42 9.54
N SER A 4 -9.20 3.85 8.64
CA SER A 4 -9.10 2.44 8.28
C SER A 4 -7.73 2.14 7.65
N THR A 5 -7.31 0.88 7.67
CA THR A 5 -6.11 0.40 6.96
C THR A 5 -6.11 0.84 5.50
N ALA A 6 -7.27 0.72 4.84
CA ALA A 6 -7.49 1.23 3.48
C ALA A 6 -7.20 2.73 3.36
N GLY A 7 -7.77 3.57 4.22
CA GLY A 7 -7.56 5.02 4.13
C GLY A 7 -6.09 5.43 4.34
N GLN A 8 -5.36 4.75 5.23
CA GLN A 8 -3.93 5.05 5.42
C GLN A 8 -3.08 4.60 4.22
N LEU A 9 -3.34 3.40 3.69
CA LEU A 9 -2.63 2.91 2.51
C LEU A 9 -2.93 3.76 1.27
N GLU A 10 -4.18 4.22 1.12
CA GLU A 10 -4.60 5.08 0.02
C GLU A 10 -3.79 6.37 0.01
N GLU A 11 -3.67 7.04 1.16
CA GLU A 11 -2.87 8.26 1.29
C GLU A 11 -1.40 8.00 0.98
N PHE A 12 -0.83 6.87 1.41
CA PHE A 12 0.56 6.54 1.06
C PHE A 12 0.77 6.36 -0.44
N TRP A 13 -0.17 5.71 -1.12
CA TRP A 13 -0.09 5.48 -2.57
C TRP A 13 -0.29 6.78 -3.34
N LYS A 14 -1.30 7.59 -2.97
CA LYS A 14 -1.57 8.89 -3.59
C LYS A 14 -0.37 9.81 -3.51
N GLU A 15 0.25 9.93 -2.34
CA GLU A 15 1.43 10.77 -2.16
C GLU A 15 2.66 10.25 -2.92
N LEU A 16 2.88 8.92 -2.97
CA LEU A 16 4.09 8.35 -3.57
C LEU A 16 4.00 8.20 -5.10
N LEU A 17 2.79 8.04 -5.63
CA LEU A 17 2.53 7.85 -7.06
C LEU A 17 1.92 9.10 -7.72
N ASP A 18 1.70 10.18 -6.96
CA ASP A 18 1.07 11.42 -7.43
C ASP A 18 -0.30 11.18 -8.08
N LEU A 19 -1.17 10.45 -7.36
CA LEU A 19 -2.49 10.04 -7.83
C LEU A 19 -3.61 10.82 -7.14
N PRO A 20 -4.71 11.15 -7.86
CA PRO A 20 -5.87 11.80 -7.26
C PRO A 20 -6.71 10.85 -6.40
N ALA A 21 -6.75 9.56 -6.75
CA ALA A 21 -7.49 8.50 -6.08
C ALA A 21 -6.85 7.13 -6.39
N VAL A 22 -7.17 6.11 -5.58
CA VAL A 22 -6.77 4.72 -5.79
C VAL A 22 -8.01 3.84 -5.70
N GLU A 23 -8.28 3.05 -6.72
CA GLU A 23 -9.40 2.11 -6.74
C GLU A 23 -8.99 0.75 -6.15
N PRO A 24 -9.92 -0.02 -5.58
CA PRO A 24 -9.60 -1.31 -4.95
C PRO A 24 -8.88 -2.31 -5.87
N ASP A 25 -9.20 -2.31 -7.16
CA ASP A 25 -8.67 -3.28 -8.12
C ASP A 25 -7.44 -2.74 -8.88
N ASP A 26 -6.95 -1.55 -8.50
CA ASP A 26 -5.74 -0.99 -9.09
C ASP A 26 -4.50 -1.77 -8.65
N SER A 27 -3.72 -2.23 -9.62
CA SER A 27 -2.42 -2.84 -9.37
C SER A 27 -1.36 -1.77 -9.14
N PHE A 28 -0.45 -2.00 -8.19
CA PHE A 28 0.62 -1.05 -7.88
C PHE A 28 1.45 -0.70 -9.12
N LEU A 29 1.83 -1.71 -9.91
CA LEU A 29 2.56 -1.53 -11.17
C LEU A 29 1.72 -0.79 -12.23
N GLY A 30 0.41 -1.10 -12.30
CA GLY A 30 -0.51 -0.47 -13.26
C GLY A 30 -0.67 1.03 -13.04
N LEU A 31 -0.51 1.48 -11.79
CA LEU A 31 -0.53 2.89 -11.40
C LEU A 31 0.83 3.61 -11.54
N GLY A 32 1.84 2.95 -12.14
CA GLY A 32 3.19 3.52 -12.29
C GLY A 32 4.14 3.23 -11.13
N GLY A 33 3.73 2.36 -10.19
CA GLY A 33 4.58 1.83 -9.15
C GLY A 33 5.77 1.05 -9.73
N ASN A 34 6.89 1.12 -9.02
CA ASN A 34 8.15 0.47 -9.32
C ASN A 34 8.85 0.05 -8.02
N SER A 35 10.01 -0.62 -8.13
CA SER A 35 10.75 -1.11 -6.97
C SER A 35 11.11 -0.03 -5.95
N LEU A 36 11.46 1.18 -6.39
CA LEU A 36 11.79 2.28 -5.48
C LEU A 36 10.55 2.75 -4.72
N SER A 37 9.44 2.99 -5.42
CA SER A 37 8.17 3.33 -4.76
C SER A 37 7.65 2.21 -3.86
N ALA A 38 7.85 0.95 -4.22
CA ALA A 38 7.49 -0.19 -3.37
C ALA A 38 8.31 -0.21 -2.08
N ILE A 39 9.62 0.08 -2.14
CA ILE A 39 10.45 0.24 -0.94
C ILE A 39 9.93 1.38 -0.06
N MET A 40 9.56 2.51 -0.67
CA MET A 40 9.02 3.66 0.06
C MET A 40 7.69 3.35 0.74
N VAL A 41 6.75 2.69 0.04
CA VAL A 41 5.48 2.22 0.61
C VAL A 41 5.75 1.23 1.73
N ALA A 42 6.60 0.21 1.51
CA ALA A 42 6.91 -0.80 2.52
C ALA A 42 7.45 -0.18 3.81
N ASN A 43 8.34 0.81 3.70
CA ASN A 43 8.88 1.52 4.85
C ASN A 43 7.80 2.35 5.58
N ARG A 44 6.88 3.00 4.86
CA ARG A 44 5.74 3.72 5.49
C ARG A 44 4.79 2.76 6.20
N VAL A 45 4.50 1.62 5.59
CA VAL A 45 3.65 0.57 6.20
C VAL A 45 4.30 0.04 7.47
N GLU A 46 5.61 -0.23 7.45
CA GLU A 46 6.36 -0.67 8.64
C GLU A 46 6.32 0.35 9.78
N LEU A 47 6.50 1.64 9.46
CA LEU A 47 6.46 2.71 10.46
C LEU A 47 5.08 2.93 11.07
N PHE A 48 4.01 2.78 10.28
CA PHE A 48 2.64 3.03 10.75
C PHE A 48 1.98 1.80 11.38
N PHE A 49 2.18 0.62 10.82
CA PHE A 49 1.49 -0.60 11.22
C PHE A 49 2.38 -1.58 12.00
N GLY A 50 3.71 -1.39 12.00
CA GLY A 50 4.65 -2.24 12.74
C GLY A 50 5.06 -3.53 12.02
N PHE A 51 4.63 -3.74 10.78
CA PHE A 51 5.02 -4.86 9.94
C PHE A 51 5.30 -4.42 8.51
N ARG A 52 6.14 -5.17 7.81
CA ARG A 52 6.66 -4.78 6.50
C ARG A 52 6.20 -5.74 5.40
N PRO A 53 5.45 -5.29 4.38
CA PRO A 53 5.13 -6.11 3.23
C PRO A 53 6.40 -6.38 2.40
N SER A 54 6.45 -7.56 1.76
CA SER A 54 7.52 -7.85 0.81
C SER A 54 7.35 -7.01 -0.47
N LEU A 55 8.45 -6.70 -1.14
CA LEU A 55 8.39 -5.96 -2.42
C LEU A 55 7.63 -6.74 -3.49
N GLU A 56 7.80 -8.07 -3.50
CA GLU A 56 7.08 -8.95 -4.41
C GLU A 56 5.56 -8.86 -4.21
N LEU A 57 5.09 -8.89 -2.95
CA LEU A 57 3.68 -8.71 -2.64
C LEU A 57 3.19 -7.35 -3.16
N LEU A 58 3.87 -6.25 -2.85
CA LEU A 58 3.48 -4.91 -3.30
C LEU A 58 3.39 -4.82 -4.83
N LEU A 59 4.38 -5.36 -5.55
CA LEU A 59 4.46 -5.26 -7.00
C LEU A 59 3.46 -6.18 -7.72
N SER A 60 3.02 -7.27 -7.08
CA SER A 60 2.09 -8.24 -7.68
C SER A 60 0.64 -8.08 -7.24
N SER A 61 0.38 -7.31 -6.19
CA SER A 61 -0.96 -7.16 -5.62
C SER A 61 -1.70 -5.93 -6.15
N THR A 62 -3.02 -6.04 -6.11
CA THR A 62 -3.94 -4.90 -6.15
C THR A 62 -3.98 -4.17 -4.82
N PHE A 63 -4.51 -2.95 -4.82
CA PHE A 63 -4.74 -2.18 -3.61
C PHE A 63 -5.57 -2.96 -2.58
N ARG A 64 -6.67 -3.57 -3.00
CA ARG A 64 -7.55 -4.42 -2.17
C ARG A 64 -6.77 -5.54 -1.50
N GLU A 65 -5.99 -6.30 -2.27
CA GLU A 65 -5.22 -7.43 -1.75
C GLU A 65 -4.17 -6.98 -0.72
N LEU A 66 -3.57 -5.81 -0.91
CA LEU A 66 -2.65 -5.24 0.07
C LEU A 66 -3.36 -4.81 1.35
N VAL A 67 -4.53 -4.18 1.25
CA VAL A 67 -5.35 -3.81 2.42
C VAL A 67 -5.71 -5.05 3.22
N GLU A 68 -6.23 -6.09 2.56
CA GLU A 68 -6.58 -7.36 3.20
C GLU A 68 -5.36 -8.04 3.82
N TRP A 69 -4.20 -7.97 3.17
CA TRP A 69 -2.96 -8.48 3.76
C TRP A 69 -2.60 -7.74 5.03
N CYS A 70 -2.66 -6.41 5.06
CA CYS A 70 -2.38 -5.61 6.25
C CYS A 70 -3.37 -5.92 7.38
N ASP A 71 -4.68 -6.00 7.09
CA ASP A 71 -5.70 -6.32 8.09
C ASP A 71 -5.45 -7.70 8.74
N ARG A 72 -4.97 -8.68 7.96
CA ARG A 72 -4.60 -10.02 8.47
C ARG A 72 -3.37 -10.02 9.39
N GLN A 73 -2.53 -8.99 9.35
CA GLN A 73 -1.33 -8.87 10.19
C GLN A 73 -1.60 -8.11 11.51
N GLN A 74 -2.72 -7.41 11.63
CA GLN A 74 -3.08 -6.65 12.84
C GLN A 74 -3.73 -7.49 13.95
N VAL A 75 -3.75 -8.82 13.80
CA VAL A 75 -4.40 -9.78 14.70
C VAL A 75 -3.49 -10.18 15.86
#